data_AF-A0A2H9L8N7-F1
#
_entry.id   AF-A0A2H9L8N7-F1
#
_cell.length_a   1.000
_cell.length_b   1.000
_cell.length_c   1.000
_cell.angle_alpha   90.00
_cell.angle_beta   90.00
_cell.angle_gamma   90.00
#
_symmetry.space_group_name_H-M   'P 1'
#
loop_
_entity.id
_entity.type
_entity.pdbx_description
1 polymer ?
#
loop_
_entity_poly.entity_id
_entity_poly.type
_entity_poly.pdbx_seq_one_letter_code
_entity_poly.pdbx_strand_id
1 'polypeptide(L)'
;MRDYPKNVPAEVIRWLKRQKRFVTSDELAAGMGTTKRTASCYLSRLAKCGSLTRIAKGKYISGSMYLGREIGKIAKLVQRKMPLTPFVIWSTEMISPVSHHMLGKHIIFIEADEYAVGNIKDVLLEEGSASLLDPTAKELEDIFSSPIDVILFKKSEKYATIRVSGVLTASLEKALIDLYFLSTRRKFPIPPSELIDAVKNALRDGLIDLKVFSRYAARRNVKNELARELKRSR
;
A
#
# COMPACT_ATOMS: atom_id res chain seq x y z
N MET A 1 -12.87 10.59 -18.38
CA MET A 1 -13.16 9.21 -18.83
C MET A 1 -11.84 8.45 -18.79
N ARG A 2 -11.70 7.33 -18.04
CA ARG A 2 -10.41 6.59 -18.02
C ARG A 2 -10.22 5.95 -19.39
N ASP A 3 -9.08 6.22 -20.01
CA ASP A 3 -8.73 5.65 -21.30
C ASP A 3 -8.32 4.18 -21.08
N TYR A 4 -9.24 3.26 -21.37
CA TYR A 4 -8.94 1.83 -21.29
C TYR A 4 -8.17 1.42 -22.56
N PRO A 5 -7.24 0.46 -22.48
CA PRO A 5 -6.52 0.02 -23.67
C PRO A 5 -7.54 -0.52 -24.69
N LYS A 6 -7.50 -0.02 -25.94
CA LYS A 6 -8.42 -0.43 -27.03
C LYS A 6 -8.51 -1.95 -27.23
N ASN A 7 -7.51 -2.70 -26.76
CA ASN A 7 -7.38 -4.15 -26.90
C ASN A 7 -7.77 -4.95 -25.65
N VAL A 8 -8.57 -4.37 -24.74
CA VAL A 8 -9.18 -5.08 -23.61
C VAL A 8 -10.70 -4.96 -23.71
N PRO A 9 -11.45 -6.08 -23.83
CA PRO A 9 -12.91 -6.03 -23.96
C PRO A 9 -13.58 -5.32 -22.78
N ALA A 10 -14.64 -4.55 -23.04
CA ALA A 10 -15.40 -3.84 -22.02
C ALA A 10 -16.02 -4.77 -20.96
N GLU A 11 -16.33 -6.01 -21.34
CA GLU A 11 -16.84 -7.06 -20.45
C GLU A 11 -15.82 -7.48 -19.39
N VAL A 12 -14.54 -7.60 -19.76
CA VAL A 12 -13.45 -7.87 -18.82
C VAL A 12 -13.40 -6.78 -17.74
N ILE A 13 -13.52 -5.52 -18.15
CA ILE A 13 -13.53 -4.39 -17.21
C ILE A 13 -14.75 -4.44 -16.30
N ARG A 14 -15.95 -4.72 -16.84
CA ARG A 14 -17.18 -4.86 -16.06
C ARG A 14 -17.09 -6.00 -15.07
N TRP A 15 -16.51 -7.14 -15.47
CA TRP A 15 -16.31 -8.29 -14.60
C TRP A 15 -15.33 -7.97 -13.46
N LEU A 16 -14.19 -7.34 -13.77
CA LEU A 16 -13.20 -6.94 -12.77
C LEU A 16 -13.73 -5.94 -11.75
N LYS A 17 -14.59 -5.00 -12.17
CA LYS A 17 -15.23 -4.03 -11.25
C LYS A 17 -16.17 -4.68 -10.23
N ARG A 18 -16.71 -5.86 -10.51
CA ARG A 18 -17.55 -6.62 -9.57
C ARG A 18 -16.72 -7.37 -8.53
N GLN A 19 -15.45 -7.65 -8.84
CA GLN A 19 -14.57 -8.36 -7.92
C GLN A 19 -14.15 -7.42 -6.78
N LYS A 20 -14.46 -7.81 -5.54
CA LYS A 20 -14.02 -7.12 -4.31
C LYS A 20 -12.75 -7.73 -3.71
N ARG A 21 -11.99 -8.49 -4.51
CA ARG A 21 -10.75 -9.17 -4.10
C ARG A 21 -9.71 -9.11 -5.20
N PHE A 22 -8.50 -9.56 -4.90
CA PHE A 22 -7.49 -9.78 -5.94
C PHE A 22 -7.97 -10.85 -6.93
N VAL A 23 -7.51 -10.73 -8.16
CA VAL A 23 -7.87 -11.55 -9.30
C VAL A 23 -6.60 -12.12 -9.90
N THR A 24 -6.67 -13.40 -10.25
CA THR A 24 -5.62 -14.12 -10.98
C THR A 24 -5.95 -14.28 -12.46
N SER A 25 -4.94 -14.62 -13.27
CA SER A 25 -5.15 -14.97 -14.67
C SER A 25 -6.07 -16.17 -14.85
N ASP A 26 -6.04 -17.12 -13.91
CA ASP A 26 -6.86 -18.34 -13.95
C ASP A 26 -8.33 -18.02 -13.67
N GLU A 27 -8.60 -17.18 -12.67
CA GLU A 27 -9.97 -16.75 -12.36
C GLU A 27 -10.57 -15.89 -13.47
N LEU A 28 -9.78 -15.01 -14.08
CA LEU A 28 -10.25 -14.23 -15.23
C LEU A 28 -10.50 -15.13 -16.44
N ALA A 29 -9.64 -16.12 -16.68
CA ALA A 29 -9.81 -17.10 -17.76
C ALA A 29 -11.13 -17.88 -17.59
N ALA A 30 -11.38 -18.41 -16.40
CA ALA A 30 -12.61 -19.11 -16.07
C ALA A 30 -13.85 -18.22 -16.17
N GLY A 31 -13.79 -17.00 -15.62
CA GLY A 31 -14.92 -16.07 -15.58
C GLY A 31 -15.31 -15.46 -16.93
N MET A 32 -14.41 -15.47 -17.91
CA MET A 32 -14.60 -14.85 -19.23
C MET A 32 -14.56 -15.87 -20.38
N GLY A 33 -14.40 -17.17 -20.09
CA GLY A 33 -14.27 -18.21 -21.13
C GLY A 33 -13.07 -18.00 -22.06
N THR A 34 -11.93 -17.53 -21.52
CA THR A 34 -10.73 -17.22 -22.32
C THR A 34 -9.52 -18.03 -21.87
N THR A 35 -8.43 -18.03 -22.66
CA THR A 35 -7.20 -18.73 -22.26
C THR A 35 -6.47 -17.98 -21.15
N LYS A 36 -5.74 -18.72 -20.30
CA LYS A 36 -4.85 -18.13 -19.28
C LYS A 36 -3.85 -17.12 -19.87
N ARG A 37 -3.35 -17.38 -21.08
CA ARG A 37 -2.43 -16.47 -21.79
C ARG A 37 -3.11 -15.16 -22.14
N THR A 38 -4.32 -15.22 -22.69
CA THR A 38 -5.13 -14.04 -23.04
C THR A 38 -5.50 -13.24 -21.78
N ALA A 39 -5.98 -13.92 -20.73
CA ALA A 39 -6.28 -13.31 -19.44
C ALA A 39 -5.06 -12.61 -18.82
N SER A 40 -3.89 -13.27 -18.84
CA SER A 40 -2.62 -12.68 -18.37
C SER A 40 -2.24 -11.42 -19.16
N CYS A 41 -2.49 -11.42 -20.47
CA CYS A 41 -2.24 -10.28 -21.34
C CYS A 41 -3.17 -9.10 -20.98
N TYR A 42 -4.47 -9.35 -20.79
CA TYR A 42 -5.42 -8.33 -20.35
C TYR A 42 -5.05 -7.72 -19.00
N LEU A 43 -4.77 -8.56 -17.99
CA LEU A 43 -4.38 -8.08 -16.66
C LEU A 43 -3.09 -7.24 -16.73
N SER A 44 -2.10 -7.69 -17.50
CA SER A 44 -0.84 -6.95 -17.68
C SER A 44 -1.05 -5.60 -18.38
N ARG A 45 -1.91 -5.53 -19.40
CA ARG A 45 -2.26 -4.28 -20.09
C ARG A 45 -2.99 -3.31 -19.17
N LEU A 46 -3.97 -3.81 -18.40
CA LEU A 46 -4.70 -3.01 -17.42
C LEU A 46 -3.81 -2.52 -16.28
N ALA A 47 -2.81 -3.30 -15.88
CA ALA A 47 -1.81 -2.86 -14.92
C ALA A 47 -0.90 -1.77 -15.49
N LYS A 48 -0.46 -1.91 -16.75
CA LYS A 48 0.34 -0.89 -17.44
C LYS A 48 -0.37 0.45 -17.59
N CYS A 49 -1.69 0.47 -17.80
CA CYS A 49 -2.47 1.71 -17.84
C CYS A 49 -2.99 2.18 -16.47
N GLY A 50 -2.61 1.52 -15.37
CA GLY A 50 -2.98 1.92 -14.01
C GLY A 50 -4.44 1.64 -13.61
N SER A 51 -5.18 0.88 -14.42
CA SER A 51 -6.55 0.45 -14.09
C SER A 51 -6.58 -0.70 -13.09
N LEU A 52 -5.56 -1.55 -13.12
CA LEU A 52 -5.27 -2.54 -12.09
C LEU A 52 -3.91 -2.26 -11.46
N THR A 53 -3.69 -2.83 -10.29
CA THR A 53 -2.40 -2.86 -9.62
C THR A 53 -1.96 -4.30 -9.53
N ARG A 54 -0.80 -4.61 -10.08
CA ARG A 54 -0.17 -5.90 -9.86
C ARG A 54 0.43 -5.90 -8.46
N ILE A 55 -0.21 -6.60 -7.54
CA ILE A 55 0.28 -6.75 -6.16
C ILE A 55 1.27 -7.90 -6.05
N ALA A 56 1.21 -8.89 -6.94
CA ALA A 56 2.10 -10.03 -6.91
C ALA A 56 2.24 -10.73 -8.26
N LYS A 57 3.03 -11.81 -8.33
CA LYS A 57 3.16 -12.60 -9.56
C LYS A 57 1.80 -13.24 -9.91
N GLY A 58 1.20 -12.76 -11.01
CA GLY A 58 -0.09 -13.25 -11.48
C GLY A 58 -1.30 -12.78 -10.67
N LYS A 59 -1.11 -11.92 -9.65
CA LYS A 59 -2.19 -11.40 -8.79
C LYS A 59 -2.36 -9.90 -8.99
N TYR A 60 -3.60 -9.50 -9.27
CA TYR A 60 -3.97 -8.14 -9.61
C TYR A 60 -5.14 -7.68 -8.76
N ILE A 61 -5.20 -6.40 -8.43
CA ILE A 61 -6.29 -5.81 -7.66
C ILE A 61 -6.74 -4.52 -8.33
N SER A 62 -8.01 -4.13 -8.17
CA SER A 62 -8.46 -2.80 -8.59
C SER A 62 -7.70 -1.73 -7.83
N GLY A 63 -7.20 -0.70 -8.53
CA GLY A 63 -6.42 0.35 -7.89
C GLY A 63 -7.19 1.14 -6.82
N SER A 64 -8.49 1.33 -7.00
CA SER A 64 -9.34 1.99 -5.99
C SER A 64 -9.46 1.17 -4.72
N MET A 65 -9.38 -0.16 -4.83
CA MET A 65 -9.47 -1.07 -3.70
C MET A 65 -8.13 -1.21 -2.98
N TYR A 66 -7.01 -1.07 -3.70
CA TYR A 66 -5.69 -1.08 -3.10
C TYR A 66 -5.41 0.16 -2.24
N LEU A 67 -5.80 1.35 -2.74
CA LEU A 67 -5.61 2.59 -1.98
C LEU A 67 -6.62 2.71 -0.84
N GLY A 68 -7.81 2.14 -0.96
CA GLY A 68 -8.91 2.45 -0.04
C GLY A 68 -9.50 3.84 -0.32
N ARG A 69 -10.65 4.11 0.28
CA ARG A 69 -11.43 5.33 0.00
C ARG A 69 -10.74 6.58 0.54
N GLU A 70 -10.23 6.53 1.76
CA GLU A 70 -9.67 7.69 2.46
C GLU A 70 -8.33 8.14 1.85
N ILE A 71 -7.42 7.21 1.54
CA ILE A 71 -6.20 7.55 0.78
C ILE A 71 -6.56 8.20 -0.55
N GLY A 72 -7.55 7.66 -1.27
CA GLY A 72 -7.99 8.22 -2.54
C GLY A 72 -8.53 9.65 -2.42
N LYS A 73 -9.17 10.01 -1.31
CA LYS A 73 -9.63 11.37 -1.02
C LYS A 73 -8.45 12.29 -0.70
N ILE A 74 -7.60 11.91 0.24
CA ILE A 74 -6.44 12.72 0.67
C ILE A 74 -5.48 12.94 -0.49
N ALA A 75 -5.17 11.89 -1.26
CA ALA A 75 -4.28 12.00 -2.41
C ALA A 75 -4.80 13.01 -3.44
N LYS A 76 -6.11 13.00 -3.72
CA LYS A 76 -6.74 13.98 -4.64
C LYS A 76 -6.73 15.39 -4.08
N LEU A 77 -6.98 15.54 -2.78
CA LEU A 77 -6.89 16.84 -2.09
C LEU A 77 -5.49 17.43 -2.25
N VAL A 78 -4.46 16.68 -1.88
CA VAL A 78 -3.06 17.11 -1.96
C VAL A 78 -2.67 17.38 -3.42
N GLN A 79 -3.02 16.50 -4.37
CA GLN A 79 -2.74 16.74 -5.80
C GLN A 79 -3.46 17.96 -6.37
N ARG A 80 -4.65 18.32 -5.86
CA ARG A 80 -5.38 19.51 -6.31
C ARG A 80 -4.74 20.80 -5.80
N LYS A 81 -4.39 20.83 -4.50
CA LYS A 81 -3.79 22.00 -3.84
C LYS A 81 -2.30 22.15 -4.16
N MET A 82 -1.61 21.04 -4.42
CA MET A 82 -0.17 20.95 -4.62
C MET A 82 0.19 20.03 -5.81
N PRO A 83 -0.13 20.39 -7.07
CA PRO A 83 -0.05 19.48 -8.22
C PRO A 83 1.36 18.99 -8.58
N LEU A 84 2.39 19.79 -8.29
CA LEU A 84 3.78 19.52 -8.63
C LEU A 84 4.55 18.84 -7.48
N THR A 85 3.90 18.61 -6.34
CA THR A 85 4.56 18.11 -5.14
C THR A 85 4.62 16.58 -5.16
N PRO A 86 5.82 15.97 -5.20
CA PRO A 86 5.94 14.52 -5.08
C PRO A 86 5.71 14.10 -3.63
N PHE A 87 4.86 13.09 -3.45
CA PHE A 87 4.65 12.43 -2.16
C PHE A 87 4.32 10.95 -2.35
N VAL A 88 4.60 10.15 -1.33
CA VAL A 88 4.14 8.76 -1.22
C VAL A 88 3.06 8.73 -0.16
N ILE A 89 1.93 8.07 -0.43
CA ILE A 89 0.84 7.90 0.55
C ILE A 89 0.47 6.43 0.69
N TRP A 90 0.29 5.95 1.91
CA TRP A 90 -0.11 4.57 2.20
C TRP A 90 -0.84 4.48 3.55
N SER A 91 -1.35 3.31 3.93
CA SER A 91 -2.00 3.14 5.24
C SER A 91 -1.81 1.74 5.83
N THR A 92 -2.16 1.58 7.11
CA THR A 92 -2.21 0.26 7.75
C THR A 92 -3.26 -0.68 7.14
N GLU A 93 -4.26 -0.17 6.41
CA GLU A 93 -5.27 -0.99 5.71
C GLU A 93 -4.62 -1.88 4.63
N MET A 94 -3.48 -1.46 4.07
CA MET A 94 -2.80 -2.20 3.00
C MET A 94 -2.32 -3.59 3.43
N ILE A 95 -2.08 -3.80 4.73
CA ILE A 95 -1.65 -5.11 5.25
C ILE A 95 -2.84 -5.99 5.68
N SER A 96 -4.06 -5.45 5.74
CA SER A 96 -5.25 -6.19 6.17
C SER A 96 -5.48 -7.53 5.43
N PRO A 97 -5.20 -7.67 4.11
CA PRO A 97 -5.37 -8.96 3.42
C PRO A 97 -4.45 -10.09 3.92
N VAL A 98 -3.39 -9.76 4.65
CA VAL A 98 -2.40 -10.71 5.17
C VAL A 98 -2.31 -10.72 6.70
N SER A 99 -3.01 -9.81 7.37
CA SER A 99 -3.11 -9.74 8.83
C SER A 99 -4.17 -10.70 9.38
N HIS A 100 -3.94 -11.23 10.58
CA HIS A 100 -4.93 -12.04 11.31
C HIS A 100 -5.91 -11.18 12.11
N HIS A 101 -5.49 -10.01 12.58
CA HIS A 101 -6.34 -9.09 13.32
C HIS A 101 -6.81 -7.93 12.44
N MET A 102 -8.08 -7.57 12.57
CA MET A 102 -8.61 -6.36 11.98
C MET A 102 -8.26 -5.18 12.89
N LEU A 103 -7.55 -4.19 12.34
CA LEU A 103 -7.36 -2.92 13.02
C LEU A 103 -8.69 -2.16 13.04
N GLY A 104 -9.14 -1.72 14.22
CA GLY A 104 -10.36 -0.92 14.36
C GLY A 104 -10.24 0.50 13.78
N LYS A 105 -9.00 0.95 13.54
CA LYS A 105 -8.65 2.26 12.97
C LYS A 105 -7.47 2.08 12.01
N HIS A 106 -7.52 2.76 10.85
CA HIS A 106 -6.42 2.76 9.90
C HIS A 106 -5.67 4.09 9.95
N ILE A 107 -4.35 4.03 10.08
CA ILE A 107 -3.49 5.22 10.07
C ILE A 107 -2.94 5.39 8.67
N ILE A 108 -3.05 6.61 8.13
CA ILE A 108 -2.53 7.01 6.84
C ILE A 108 -1.14 7.62 7.04
N PHE A 109 -0.20 7.24 6.19
CA PHE A 109 1.16 7.74 6.19
C PHE A 109 1.40 8.55 4.91
N ILE A 110 2.00 9.73 5.04
CA ILE A 110 2.45 10.55 3.92
C ILE A 110 3.95 10.81 4.07
N GLU A 111 4.71 10.49 3.03
CA GLU A 111 6.14 10.74 2.97
C GLU A 111 6.45 11.73 1.84
N ALA A 112 6.99 12.89 2.19
CA ALA A 112 7.37 13.94 1.24
C ALA A 112 8.69 14.58 1.69
N ASP A 113 9.30 15.38 0.81
CA ASP A 113 10.50 16.13 1.16
C ASP A 113 10.18 17.19 2.23
N GLU A 114 11.19 17.62 2.99
CA GLU A 114 11.01 18.50 4.16
C GLU A 114 10.24 19.80 3.85
N TYR A 115 10.48 20.42 2.70
CA TYR A 115 9.77 21.62 2.28
C TYR A 115 8.31 21.37 1.89
N ALA A 116 8.00 20.17 1.41
CA ALA A 116 6.66 19.81 0.95
C ALA A 116 5.77 19.35 2.09
N VAL A 117 6.32 18.62 3.06
CA VAL A 117 5.54 17.94 4.09
C VAL A 117 4.85 18.92 5.05
N GLY A 118 5.46 20.08 5.32
CA GLY A 118 4.83 21.16 6.10
C GLY A 118 3.58 21.69 5.41
N ASN A 119 3.70 22.04 4.12
CA ASN A 119 2.56 22.52 3.33
C ASN A 119 1.45 21.45 3.19
N ILE A 120 1.81 20.16 3.10
CA ILE A 120 0.80 19.08 3.10
C ILE A 120 0.06 19.06 4.43
N LYS A 121 0.75 19.21 5.57
CA LYS A 121 0.11 19.31 6.88
C LYS A 121 -0.86 20.48 6.95
N ASP A 122 -0.49 21.65 6.41
CA ASP A 122 -1.37 22.82 6.38
C ASP A 122 -2.62 22.58 5.52
N VAL A 123 -2.46 21.96 4.34
CA VAL A 123 -3.58 21.55 3.48
C VAL A 123 -4.52 20.57 4.20
N LEU A 124 -3.99 19.63 4.99
CA LEU A 124 -4.80 18.71 5.78
C LEU A 124 -5.56 19.43 6.90
N LEU A 125 -4.91 20.38 7.57
CA LEU A 125 -5.51 21.18 8.64
C LEU A 125 -6.68 22.05 8.12
N GLU A 126 -6.51 22.70 6.96
CA GLU A 126 -7.56 23.49 6.30
C GLU A 126 -8.83 22.66 6.03
N GLU A 127 -8.68 21.35 5.79
CA GLU A 127 -9.77 20.43 5.45
C GLU A 127 -10.21 19.58 6.67
N GLY A 128 -9.79 19.99 7.87
CA GLY A 128 -10.21 19.38 9.14
C GLY A 128 -9.61 17.99 9.42
N SER A 129 -8.54 17.60 8.73
CA SER A 129 -7.86 16.33 8.93
C SER A 129 -6.74 16.46 9.95
N ALA A 130 -6.92 15.83 11.12
CA ALA A 130 -5.93 15.86 12.19
C ALA A 130 -4.68 15.04 11.82
N SER A 131 -3.50 15.64 11.95
CA SER A 131 -2.24 15.04 11.50
C SER A 131 -1.02 15.39 12.36
N LEU A 132 -0.05 14.48 12.39
CA LEU A 132 1.24 14.66 13.08
C LEU A 132 2.41 14.62 12.11
N LEU A 133 3.36 15.54 12.28
CA LEU A 133 4.59 15.59 11.48
C LEU A 133 5.77 15.07 12.31
N ASP A 134 6.43 14.01 11.80
CA ASP A 134 7.52 13.30 12.47
C ASP A 134 7.26 13.04 13.96
N PRO A 135 6.16 12.32 14.30
CA PRO A 135 5.76 12.13 15.67
C PRO A 135 6.85 11.44 16.50
N THR A 136 6.89 11.82 17.77
CA THR A 136 7.69 11.18 18.80
C THR A 136 7.21 9.76 19.06
N ALA A 137 8.06 8.94 19.69
CA ALA A 137 7.68 7.57 20.05
C ALA A 137 6.44 7.53 20.98
N LYS A 138 6.29 8.53 21.85
CA LYS A 138 5.14 8.65 22.75
C LYS A 138 3.84 8.96 21.99
N GLU A 139 3.89 9.91 21.05
CA GLU A 139 2.72 10.22 20.22
C GLU A 139 2.30 9.03 19.32
N LEU A 140 3.27 8.23 18.87
CA LEU A 140 2.99 7.01 18.12
C LEU A 140 2.39 5.91 18.98
N GLU A 141 2.86 5.73 20.21
CA GLU A 141 2.40 4.71 21.16
C GLU A 141 0.88 4.85 21.43
N ASP A 142 0.39 6.09 21.51
CA ASP A 142 -1.02 6.41 21.77
C ASP A 142 -1.88 6.63 20.50
N ILE A 143 -1.32 6.39 19.30
CA ILE A 143 -1.93 6.85 18.03
C ILE A 143 -3.34 6.31 17.80
N PHE A 144 -3.62 5.06 18.17
CA PHE A 144 -4.92 4.42 17.97
C PHE A 144 -6.01 4.96 18.92
N SER A 145 -5.60 5.54 20.06
CA SER A 145 -6.51 6.19 21.01
C SER A 145 -6.68 7.68 20.72
N SER A 146 -5.84 8.26 19.87
CA SER A 146 -5.87 9.67 19.48
C SER A 146 -6.87 9.94 18.34
N PRO A 147 -7.28 11.21 18.10
CA PRO A 147 -8.04 11.59 16.91
C PRO A 147 -7.18 11.72 15.64
N ILE A 148 -5.88 11.40 15.69
CA ILE A 148 -4.95 11.57 14.56
C ILE A 148 -5.13 10.43 13.56
N ASP A 149 -5.45 10.77 12.32
CA ASP A 149 -5.64 9.77 11.25
C ASP A 149 -4.50 9.76 10.24
N VAL A 150 -3.66 10.82 10.24
CA VAL A 150 -2.57 10.99 9.29
C VAL A 150 -1.24 11.26 10.01
N ILE A 151 -0.21 10.49 9.66
CA ILE A 151 1.18 10.71 10.05
C ILE A 151 1.96 11.16 8.82
N LEU A 152 2.75 12.22 8.97
CA LEU A 152 3.64 12.70 7.93
C LEU A 152 5.10 12.49 8.33
N PHE A 153 5.93 12.11 7.36
CA PHE A 153 7.38 11.96 7.52
C PHE A 153 8.14 12.85 6.52
N LYS A 154 9.17 13.56 6.99
CA LYS A 154 10.03 14.46 6.19
C LYS A 154 10.93 13.77 5.14
N LYS A 155 10.83 12.45 4.98
CA LYS A 155 11.68 11.68 4.06
C LYS A 155 10.84 10.76 3.20
N SER A 156 10.83 11.04 1.90
CA SER A 156 10.18 10.20 0.89
C SER A 156 11.14 9.13 0.36
N GLU A 157 10.93 7.87 0.77
CA GLU A 157 11.65 6.74 0.18
C GLU A 157 10.85 6.17 -1.00
N LYS A 158 11.39 6.37 -2.21
CA LYS A 158 10.73 6.01 -3.47
C LYS A 158 10.94 4.54 -3.85
N TYR A 159 11.89 3.83 -3.26
CA TYR A 159 12.04 2.40 -3.47
C TYR A 159 10.85 1.62 -2.88
N ALA A 160 10.49 0.49 -3.50
CA ALA A 160 9.34 -0.33 -3.10
C ALA A 160 8.02 0.47 -3.05
N THR A 161 7.90 1.46 -3.94
CA THR A 161 6.65 2.15 -4.23
C THR A 161 6.06 1.67 -5.55
N ILE A 162 4.75 1.82 -5.69
CA ILE A 162 4.01 1.52 -6.90
C ILE A 162 3.08 2.69 -7.23
N ARG A 163 2.73 2.85 -8.50
CA ARG A 163 1.76 3.87 -8.92
C ARG A 163 0.39 3.24 -9.11
N VAL A 164 -0.61 3.76 -8.40
CA VAL A 164 -1.98 3.25 -8.41
C VAL A 164 -2.94 4.40 -8.69
N SER A 165 -3.72 4.31 -9.76
CA SER A 165 -4.64 5.39 -10.17
C SER A 165 -3.98 6.78 -10.22
N GLY A 166 -2.71 6.86 -10.63
CA GLY A 166 -1.93 8.11 -10.70
C GLY A 166 -1.24 8.53 -9.40
N VAL A 167 -1.57 7.90 -8.26
CA VAL A 167 -0.99 8.18 -6.94
C VAL A 167 0.22 7.27 -6.69
N LEU A 168 1.31 7.83 -6.16
CA LEU A 168 2.47 7.04 -5.72
C LEU A 168 2.20 6.52 -4.29
N THR A 169 2.25 5.21 -4.10
CA THR A 169 1.91 4.54 -2.84
C THR A 169 2.96 3.48 -2.49
N ALA A 170 2.99 3.04 -1.23
CA ALA A 170 3.79 1.88 -0.83
C ALA A 170 3.31 0.60 -1.53
N SER A 171 4.26 -0.27 -1.89
CA SER A 171 3.96 -1.68 -2.12
C SER A 171 3.68 -2.41 -0.80
N LEU A 172 3.15 -3.63 -0.86
CA LEU A 172 2.92 -4.43 0.36
C LEU A 172 4.23 -4.70 1.11
N GLU A 173 5.34 -4.92 0.39
CA GLU A 173 6.67 -5.05 0.98
C GLU A 173 7.07 -3.81 1.78
N LYS A 174 6.90 -2.63 1.20
CA LYS A 174 7.23 -1.36 1.86
C LYS A 174 6.37 -1.16 3.10
N ALA A 175 5.06 -1.35 2.98
CA ALA A 175 4.13 -1.20 4.11
C ALA A 175 4.48 -2.14 5.28
N LEU A 176 4.71 -3.43 5.01
CA LEU A 176 5.08 -4.41 6.05
C LEU A 176 6.40 -4.06 6.74
N ILE A 177 7.42 -3.67 5.96
CA ILE A 177 8.75 -3.35 6.49
C ILE A 177 8.74 -2.02 7.26
N ASP A 178 8.02 -1.02 6.76
CA ASP A 178 7.91 0.28 7.43
C ASP A 178 7.14 0.14 8.74
N LEU A 179 6.03 -0.63 8.77
CA LEU A 179 5.34 -0.93 10.01
C LEU A 179 6.23 -1.71 10.99
N TYR A 180 6.99 -2.70 10.51
CA TYR A 180 7.90 -3.45 11.39
C TYR A 180 8.98 -2.54 11.99
N PHE A 181 9.54 -1.64 11.18
CA PHE A 181 10.48 -0.63 11.65
C PHE A 181 9.82 0.31 12.67
N LEU A 182 8.62 0.82 12.39
CA LEU A 182 7.90 1.71 13.30
C LEU A 182 7.57 1.02 14.64
N SER A 183 7.13 -0.24 14.61
CA SER A 183 6.86 -1.02 15.82
C SER A 183 8.12 -1.26 16.66
N THR A 184 9.22 -1.65 16.02
CA THR A 184 10.46 -2.03 16.72
C THR A 184 11.35 -0.85 17.13
N ARG A 185 11.24 0.31 16.45
CA ARG A 185 12.12 1.48 16.67
C ARG A 185 11.40 2.73 17.16
N ARG A 186 10.09 2.83 16.95
CA ARG A 186 9.31 4.02 17.22
C ARG A 186 8.08 3.76 18.09
N LYS A 187 7.97 2.54 18.65
CA LYS A 187 6.86 2.10 19.51
C LYS A 187 5.48 2.21 18.87
N PHE A 188 5.39 2.05 17.55
CA PHE A 188 4.09 1.99 16.91
C PHE A 188 3.29 0.79 17.45
N PRO A 189 2.02 0.97 17.85
CA PRO A 189 1.24 0.00 18.63
C PRO A 189 0.68 -1.16 17.78
N ILE A 190 1.52 -1.76 16.95
CA ILE A 190 1.29 -3.07 16.34
C ILE A 190 2.43 -3.98 16.80
N PRO A 191 2.13 -5.11 17.48
CA PRO A 191 3.17 -6.02 17.94
C PRO A 191 4.06 -6.52 16.78
N PRO A 192 5.40 -6.55 16.93
CA PRO A 192 6.28 -7.07 15.89
C PRO A 192 5.95 -8.51 15.45
N SER A 193 5.47 -9.36 16.38
CA SER A 193 5.04 -10.73 16.08
C SER A 193 3.90 -10.79 15.07
N GLU A 194 2.89 -9.92 15.20
CA GLU A 194 1.77 -9.84 14.27
C GLU A 194 2.24 -9.47 12.85
N LEU A 195 3.21 -8.56 12.74
CA LEU A 195 3.82 -8.18 11.46
C LEU A 195 4.66 -9.31 10.87
N ILE A 196 5.35 -10.10 11.70
CA ILE A 196 6.06 -11.30 11.24
C ILE A 196 5.08 -12.33 10.66
N ASP A 197 3.94 -12.55 11.31
CA ASP A 197 2.90 -13.46 10.81
C ASP A 197 2.27 -12.94 9.51
N ALA A 198 2.01 -11.64 9.42
CA ALA A 198 1.56 -11.01 8.18
C ALA A 198 2.56 -11.21 7.03
N VAL A 199 3.87 -11.09 7.29
CA VAL A 199 4.92 -11.39 6.30
C VAL A 199 4.88 -12.86 5.88
N LYS A 200 4.71 -13.81 6.82
CA LYS A 200 4.61 -15.24 6.47
C LYS A 200 3.41 -15.54 5.58
N ASN A 201 2.25 -14.97 5.91
CA ASN A 201 1.03 -15.09 5.10
C ASN A 201 1.27 -14.52 3.69
N ALA A 202 1.85 -13.33 3.61
CA ALA A 202 2.18 -12.70 2.34
C ALA A 202 3.16 -13.56 1.50
N LEU A 203 4.13 -14.21 2.13
CA LEU A 203 5.07 -15.13 1.46
C LEU A 203 4.39 -16.41 0.98
N ARG A 204 3.63 -17.06 1.86
CA ARG A 204 2.88 -18.28 1.55
C ARG A 204 1.94 -18.06 0.38
N ASP A 205 1.27 -16.91 0.38
CA ASP A 205 0.31 -16.55 -0.64
C ASP A 205 0.98 -15.92 -1.87
N GLY A 206 2.31 -15.79 -1.89
CA GLY A 206 3.07 -15.22 -3.00
C GLY A 206 2.67 -13.78 -3.33
N LEU A 207 2.27 -13.00 -2.31
CA LEU A 207 1.81 -11.61 -2.39
C LEU A 207 2.95 -10.59 -2.35
N ILE A 208 4.17 -11.02 -2.02
CA ILE A 208 5.35 -10.16 -2.02
C ILE A 208 6.48 -10.73 -2.86
N ASP A 209 7.25 -9.86 -3.50
CA ASP A 209 8.52 -10.17 -4.14
C ASP A 209 9.65 -10.18 -3.10
N LEU A 210 10.19 -11.37 -2.84
CA LEU A 210 11.28 -11.58 -1.88
C LEU A 210 12.51 -10.70 -2.14
N LYS A 211 12.84 -10.38 -3.40
CA LYS A 211 13.97 -9.52 -3.73
C LYS A 211 13.67 -8.07 -3.35
N VAL A 212 12.47 -7.59 -3.65
CA VAL A 212 12.02 -6.24 -3.28
C VAL A 212 11.98 -6.11 -1.76
N PHE A 213 11.33 -7.07 -1.09
CA PHE A 213 11.22 -7.16 0.36
C PHE A 213 12.60 -7.15 1.03
N SER A 214 13.50 -8.08 0.65
CA SER A 214 14.83 -8.18 1.25
C SER A 214 15.67 -6.93 1.04
N ARG A 215 15.63 -6.33 -0.16
CA ARG A 215 16.38 -5.10 -0.44
C ARG A 215 15.83 -3.92 0.35
N TYR A 216 14.52 -3.81 0.50
CA TYR A 216 13.93 -2.72 1.26
C TYR A 216 14.17 -2.87 2.78
N ALA A 217 14.10 -4.10 3.30
CA ALA A 217 14.43 -4.39 4.69
C ALA A 217 15.89 -4.03 5.01
N ALA A 218 16.80 -4.18 4.04
CA ALA A 218 18.19 -3.74 4.19
C ALA A 218 18.30 -2.23 4.29
N ARG A 219 17.56 -1.47 3.46
CA ARG A 219 17.52 0.00 3.51
C ARG A 219 17.01 0.55 4.85
N ARG A 220 16.08 -0.17 5.49
CA ARG A 220 15.55 0.15 6.82
C ARG A 220 16.40 -0.42 7.98
N ASN A 221 17.51 -1.10 7.67
CA ASN A 221 18.38 -1.76 8.66
C ASN A 221 17.68 -2.83 9.53
N VAL A 222 16.64 -3.47 8.99
CA VAL A 222 15.85 -4.52 9.69
C VAL A 222 15.98 -5.90 9.04
N LYS A 223 16.74 -6.04 7.95
CA LYS A 223 16.87 -7.30 7.19
C LYS A 223 17.33 -8.49 8.05
N ASN A 224 18.39 -8.31 8.83
CA ASN A 224 19.01 -9.43 9.56
C ASN A 224 18.14 -9.91 10.74
N GLU A 225 17.43 -9.01 11.41
CA GLU A 225 16.48 -9.39 12.46
C GLU A 225 15.21 -10.01 11.89
N LEU A 226 14.62 -9.43 10.84
CA LEU A 226 13.48 -10.03 10.14
C LEU A 226 13.80 -11.46 9.68
N ALA A 227 14.99 -11.68 9.12
CA ALA A 227 15.43 -13.00 8.70
C ALA A 227 15.59 -13.99 9.87
N ARG A 228 15.97 -13.53 11.07
CA ARG A 228 16.04 -14.37 12.28
C ARG A 228 14.64 -14.73 12.78
N GLU A 229 13.76 -13.75 12.88
CA GLU A 229 12.38 -13.96 13.35
C GLU A 229 11.60 -14.89 12.42
N LEU A 230 11.73 -14.72 11.10
CA LEU A 230 11.09 -15.61 10.12
C LEU A 230 11.59 -17.06 10.17
N LYS A 231 12.81 -17.31 10.69
CA LYS A 231 13.34 -18.66 10.90
C LYS A 231 12.89 -19.29 12.21
N ARG A 232 12.72 -18.49 13.27
CA ARG A 232 12.37 -18.95 14.63
C ARG A 232 10.95 -19.45 14.75
N SER A 233 10.04 -18.90 13.97
CA SER A 233 8.63 -19.28 13.99
C SER A 233 8.28 -20.42 13.00
N ARG A 234 9.24 -21.28 12.69
CA ARG A 234 9.04 -22.50 11.91
C ARG A 234 8.90 -23.69 12.84
#